data_AF-A6US33-F1
#
_entry.id   AF-A6US33-F1
#
_cell.length_a   1.000
_cell.length_b   1.000
_cell.length_c   1.000
_cell.angle_alpha   90.00
_cell.angle_beta   90.00
_cell.angle_gamma   90.00
#
_symmetry.space_group_name_H-M   'P 1'
#
loop_
_entity.id
_entity.type
_entity.pdbx_description
1 polymer ?
#
loop_
_entity_poly.entity_id
_entity_poly.type
_entity_poly.pdbx_seq_one_letter_code
_entity_poly.pdbx_strand_id
1 'polypeptide(L)'
;MENERNFENENIDIIEIPLPPGIPQSVIGRLSCINGIGYEIRKNEMMDKEYPVITGTKEQIDYVKEYMALFTELKLALRDISRLARRFKTEVKLYCEEEELRYILSFAVSDVSGKERFFVLDEKPEGEYEKIVILDKEIFVYI
;
A
#
# COMPACT_ATOMS: atom_id res chain seq x y z
N MET A 1 22.92 12.55 -45.25
CA MET A 1 23.91 12.00 -44.30
C MET A 1 23.17 11.76 -43.00
N GLU A 2 23.36 10.56 -42.46
CA GLU A 2 22.49 9.87 -41.52
C GLU A 2 22.26 10.57 -40.17
N ASN A 3 21.05 10.35 -39.66
CA ASN A 3 20.69 10.39 -38.25
C ASN A 3 21.35 9.21 -37.54
N GLU A 4 22.23 9.46 -36.58
CA GLU A 4 22.45 8.56 -35.46
C GLU A 4 22.61 9.40 -34.18
N ARG A 5 21.48 9.72 -33.56
CA ARG A 5 21.48 10.07 -32.13
C ARG A 5 21.67 8.75 -31.38
N ASN A 6 22.89 8.52 -30.93
CA ASN A 6 23.20 7.47 -29.96
C ASN A 6 22.33 7.69 -28.72
N PHE A 7 21.26 6.90 -28.59
CA PHE A 7 20.66 6.65 -27.30
C PHE A 7 21.63 5.71 -26.59
N GLU A 8 22.43 6.24 -25.68
CA GLU A 8 23.17 5.43 -24.72
C GLU A 8 22.15 4.56 -23.99
N ASN A 9 22.23 3.24 -24.21
CA ASN A 9 21.54 2.26 -23.40
C ASN A 9 22.11 2.37 -21.99
N GLU A 10 21.47 3.17 -21.14
CA GLU A 10 21.63 3.05 -19.70
C GLU A 10 21.25 1.61 -19.34
N ASN A 11 22.22 0.82 -18.86
CA ASN A 11 21.97 -0.50 -18.30
C ASN A 11 21.14 -0.32 -17.02
N ILE A 12 19.82 -0.29 -17.17
CA ILE A 12 18.90 -0.25 -16.04
C ILE A 12 18.92 -1.65 -15.40
N ASP A 13 19.58 -1.77 -14.25
CA ASP A 13 19.62 -3.00 -13.47
C ASP A 13 18.21 -3.34 -12.95
N ILE A 14 17.58 -4.35 -13.56
CA ILE A 14 16.31 -4.92 -13.11
C ILE A 14 16.59 -5.93 -12.01
N ILE A 15 16.02 -5.68 -10.83
CA ILE A 15 16.17 -6.49 -9.63
C ILE A 15 14.87 -7.26 -9.41
N GLU A 16 15.01 -8.52 -8.99
CA GLU A 16 13.90 -9.40 -8.61
C GLU A 16 13.89 -9.60 -7.09
N ILE A 17 12.72 -9.46 -6.47
CA ILE A 17 12.54 -9.83 -5.06
C ILE A 17 11.28 -10.67 -4.84
N PRO A 18 11.34 -11.70 -3.97
CA PRO A 18 10.15 -12.41 -3.54
C PRO A 18 9.30 -11.51 -2.64
N LEU A 19 7.99 -11.55 -2.83
CA LEU A 19 7.03 -10.87 -1.97
C LEU A 19 6.79 -11.69 -0.70
N PRO A 20 6.82 -11.06 0.50
CA PRO A 20 6.46 -11.74 1.74
C PRO A 20 5.00 -12.20 1.73
N PRO A 21 4.68 -13.31 2.44
CA PRO A 21 3.31 -13.79 2.56
C PRO A 21 2.43 -12.80 3.35
N GLY A 22 1.13 -12.82 3.09
CA GLY A 22 0.13 -12.04 3.86
C GLY A 22 -0.28 -10.70 3.23
N ILE A 23 0.30 -10.34 2.09
CA ILE A 23 -0.16 -9.20 1.29
C ILE A 23 -1.28 -9.66 0.34
N PRO A 24 -2.43 -8.97 0.31
CA PRO A 24 -3.49 -9.30 -0.64
C PRO A 24 -3.01 -9.16 -2.09
N GLN A 25 -3.36 -10.13 -2.94
CA GLN A 25 -3.09 -10.10 -4.39
C GLN A 25 -3.59 -8.82 -5.07
N SER A 26 -4.71 -8.29 -4.60
CA SER A 26 -5.28 -7.01 -5.08
C SER A 26 -4.38 -5.81 -4.82
N VAL A 27 -3.57 -5.83 -3.75
CA VAL A 27 -2.60 -4.78 -3.42
C VAL A 27 -1.38 -4.92 -4.32
N ILE A 28 -0.89 -6.15 -4.51
CA ILE A 28 0.25 -6.45 -5.38
C ILE A 28 -0.04 -6.08 -6.84
N GLY A 29 -1.20 -6.46 -7.36
CA GLY A 29 -1.60 -6.12 -8.74
C GLY A 29 -1.67 -4.60 -8.97
N ARG A 30 -2.08 -3.82 -7.97
CA ARG A 30 -2.12 -2.35 -8.07
C ARG A 30 -0.73 -1.71 -8.01
N LEU A 31 0.17 -2.25 -7.17
CA LEU A 31 1.57 -1.83 -7.15
C LEU A 31 2.22 -2.01 -8.52
N SER A 32 1.89 -3.12 -9.20
CA SER A 32 2.28 -3.36 -10.60
C SER A 32 1.75 -2.30 -11.57
N CYS A 33 0.48 -1.91 -11.45
CA CYS A 33 -0.11 -0.88 -12.32
C CYS A 33 0.43 0.54 -12.08
N ILE A 34 0.70 0.93 -10.84
CA ILE A 34 1.12 2.31 -10.49
C ILE A 34 2.59 2.54 -10.79
N ASN A 35 3.44 1.54 -10.56
CA ASN A 35 4.90 1.70 -10.62
C ASN A 35 5.56 1.03 -11.81
N GLY A 36 4.80 0.39 -12.70
CA GLY A 36 5.35 -0.35 -13.84
C GLY A 36 6.26 -1.50 -13.43
N ILE A 37 6.10 -2.04 -12.22
CA ILE A 37 6.83 -3.22 -11.75
C ILE A 37 6.21 -4.48 -12.38
N GLY A 38 7.07 -5.42 -12.77
CA GLY A 38 6.64 -6.74 -13.20
C GLY A 38 6.19 -7.56 -12.00
N TYR A 39 5.15 -8.38 -12.20
CA TYR A 39 4.62 -9.29 -11.18
C TYR A 39 4.41 -10.68 -11.78
N GLU A 40 4.92 -11.71 -11.11
CA GLU A 40 4.82 -13.10 -11.55
C GLU A 40 4.63 -14.03 -10.34
N ILE A 41 3.87 -15.11 -10.51
CA ILE A 41 3.87 -16.23 -9.57
C ILE A 41 4.91 -17.25 -10.06
N ARG A 42 5.96 -17.48 -9.27
CA ARG A 42 6.97 -18.48 -9.58
C ARG A 42 6.79 -19.74 -8.77
N LYS A 43 7.24 -20.86 -9.32
CA LYS A 43 7.23 -22.16 -8.66
C LYS A 43 8.62 -22.49 -8.13
N ASN A 44 8.72 -22.82 -6.85
CA ASN A 44 9.92 -23.40 -6.27
C ASN A 44 9.90 -24.91 -6.53
N GLU A 45 10.71 -25.38 -7.48
CA GLU A 45 10.76 -26.80 -7.87
C GLU A 45 11.20 -27.73 -6.74
N MET A 46 12.02 -27.25 -5.80
CA MET A 46 12.48 -28.05 -4.66
C MET A 46 11.41 -28.22 -3.57
N MET A 47 10.48 -27.26 -3.45
CA MET A 47 9.48 -27.22 -2.38
C MET A 47 8.05 -27.46 -2.88
N ASP A 48 7.85 -27.61 -4.20
CA ASP A 48 6.54 -27.66 -4.87
C ASP A 48 5.57 -26.56 -4.39
N LYS A 49 6.11 -25.35 -4.18
CA LYS A 49 5.37 -24.19 -3.67
C LYS A 49 5.45 -23.02 -4.63
N GLU A 50 4.32 -22.38 -4.85
CA GLU A 50 4.23 -21.12 -5.58
C GLU A 50 4.52 -19.93 -4.66
N TYR A 51 5.22 -18.93 -5.18
CA TYR A 51 5.52 -17.69 -4.49
C TYR A 51 5.46 -16.49 -5.44
N PRO A 52 4.90 -15.37 -4.97
CA PRO A 52 4.87 -14.13 -5.73
C PRO A 52 6.26 -13.48 -5.81
N VAL A 53 6.63 -12.97 -6.98
CA VAL A 53 7.83 -12.15 -7.19
C VAL A 53 7.46 -10.82 -7.85
N ILE A 54 8.22 -9.79 -7.51
CA ILE A 54 8.19 -8.49 -8.19
C ILE A 54 9.54 -8.18 -8.81
N THR A 55 9.50 -7.55 -9.98
CA THR A 55 10.68 -7.15 -10.76
C THR A 55 10.60 -5.67 -11.10
N GLY A 56 11.72 -4.97 -11.03
CA GLY A 56 11.79 -3.56 -11.35
C GLY A 56 13.18 -2.98 -11.09
N THR A 57 13.34 -1.69 -11.35
CA THR A 57 14.54 -0.95 -10.94
C THR A 57 14.67 -0.92 -9.43
N LYS A 58 15.86 -0.63 -8.92
CA LYS A 58 16.08 -0.48 -7.47
C LYS A 58 15.11 0.51 -6.82
N GLU A 59 14.90 1.66 -7.45
CA GLU A 59 13.99 2.70 -6.95
C GLU A 59 12.55 2.20 -6.87
N GLN A 60 12.08 1.50 -7.92
CA GLN A 60 10.74 0.90 -7.92
C GLN A 60 10.59 -0.15 -6.81
N ILE A 61 11.60 -1.00 -6.63
CA ILE A 61 11.58 -2.04 -5.61
C ILE A 61 11.59 -1.45 -4.20
N ASP A 62 12.37 -0.39 -3.95
CA ASP A 62 12.43 0.26 -2.64
C ASP A 62 11.11 0.98 -2.33
N TYR A 63 10.52 1.69 -3.30
CA TYR A 63 9.18 2.25 -3.15
C TYR A 63 8.13 1.18 -2.80
N VAL A 64 8.16 0.01 -3.45
CA VAL A 64 7.21 -1.06 -3.17
C VAL A 64 7.36 -1.60 -1.75
N LYS A 65 8.58 -1.73 -1.24
CA LYS A 65 8.83 -2.14 0.15
C LYS A 65 8.25 -1.12 1.12
N GLU A 66 8.45 0.17 0.87
CA GLU A 66 7.91 1.25 1.70
C GLU A 66 6.38 1.22 1.72
N TYR A 67 5.77 1.10 0.53
CA TYR A 67 4.33 0.97 0.40
C TYR A 67 3.79 -0.24 1.17
N MET A 68 4.48 -1.38 1.09
CA MET A 68 4.08 -2.61 1.79
C MET A 68 4.17 -2.47 3.30
N ALA A 69 5.22 -1.81 3.80
CA ALA A 69 5.37 -1.52 5.21
C ALA A 69 4.23 -0.61 5.69
N LEU A 70 3.97 0.49 4.96
CA LEU A 70 2.88 1.42 5.25
C LEU A 70 1.52 0.71 5.27
N PHE A 71 1.21 -0.08 4.24
CA PHE A 71 -0.05 -0.82 4.16
C PHE A 71 -0.23 -1.79 5.34
N THR A 72 0.85 -2.44 5.77
CA THR A 72 0.83 -3.38 6.89
C THR A 72 0.52 -2.67 8.21
N GLU A 73 1.23 -1.57 8.48
CA GLU A 73 1.03 -0.79 9.70
C GLU A 73 -0.35 -0.12 9.74
N LEU A 74 -0.83 0.38 8.61
CA LEU A 74 -2.20 0.91 8.47
C LEU A 74 -3.24 -0.13 8.86
N LYS A 75 -3.13 -1.36 8.36
CA LYS A 75 -4.07 -2.44 8.70
C LYS A 75 -4.07 -2.76 10.19
N LEU A 76 -2.89 -2.76 10.82
CA LEU A 76 -2.78 -3.04 12.26
C LEU A 76 -3.49 -1.94 13.08
N ALA A 77 -3.22 -0.68 12.77
CA ALA A 77 -3.86 0.45 13.43
C ALA A 77 -5.39 0.46 13.21
N LEU A 78 -5.84 0.29 11.97
CA LEU A 78 -7.26 0.24 11.63
C LEU A 78 -7.99 -0.92 12.30
N ARG A 79 -7.33 -2.07 12.50
CA ARG A 79 -7.91 -3.20 13.24
C ARG A 79 -8.19 -2.83 14.70
N ASP A 80 -7.30 -2.08 15.33
CA ASP A 80 -7.47 -1.68 16.72
C ASP A 80 -8.50 -0.56 16.86
N ILE A 81 -8.53 0.39 15.92
CA ILE A 81 -9.61 1.40 15.80
C ILE A 81 -10.97 0.70 15.59
N SER A 82 -11.04 -0.29 14.70
CA SER A 82 -12.26 -1.05 14.41
C SER A 82 -12.80 -1.75 15.66
N ARG A 83 -11.92 -2.33 16.48
CA ARG A 83 -12.29 -2.96 17.75
C ARG A 83 -12.91 -1.95 18.71
N LEU A 84 -12.34 -0.75 18.82
CA LEU A 84 -12.88 0.33 19.66
C LEU A 84 -14.22 0.83 19.11
N ALA A 85 -14.29 1.16 17.83
CA ALA A 85 -15.51 1.61 17.15
C ALA A 85 -16.65 0.60 17.33
N ARG A 86 -16.37 -0.70 17.21
CA ARG A 86 -17.35 -1.76 17.47
C ARG A 86 -17.82 -1.78 18.93
N ARG A 87 -16.88 -1.66 19.88
CA ARG A 87 -17.19 -1.66 21.32
C ARG A 87 -18.12 -0.50 21.70
N PHE A 88 -17.89 0.68 21.12
CA PHE A 88 -18.66 1.89 21.40
C PHE A 88 -19.81 2.14 20.42
N LYS A 89 -19.96 1.28 19.40
CA LYS A 89 -20.98 1.39 18.33
C LYS A 89 -20.90 2.70 17.55
N THR A 90 -19.69 3.17 17.29
CA THR A 90 -19.45 4.43 16.61
C THR A 90 -18.95 4.23 15.18
N GLU A 91 -19.17 5.25 14.36
CA GLU A 91 -18.59 5.38 13.03
C GLU A 91 -17.26 6.13 13.14
N VAL A 92 -16.35 5.87 12.20
CA VAL A 92 -15.01 6.47 12.20
C VAL A 92 -14.78 7.15 10.88
N LYS A 93 -14.55 8.45 10.93
CA LYS A 93 -14.18 9.27 9.79
C LYS A 93 -12.66 9.43 9.78
N LEU A 94 -12.04 9.08 8.67
CA LEU A 94 -10.60 9.14 8.48
C LEU A 94 -10.29 10.20 7.44
N TYR A 95 -9.35 11.08 7.76
CA TYR A 95 -8.85 12.09 6.83
C TYR A 95 -7.32 12.07 6.82
N CYS A 96 -6.74 12.38 5.68
CA CYS A 96 -5.31 12.67 5.54
C CYS A 96 -5.11 13.69 4.42
N GLU A 97 -4.04 14.49 4.57
CA GLU A 97 -3.74 15.58 3.62
C GLU A 97 -3.16 15.05 2.32
N GLU A 98 -2.35 13.98 2.38
CA GLU A 98 -1.73 13.36 1.22
C GLU A 98 -2.73 12.50 0.42
N GLU A 99 -2.91 12.82 -0.87
CA GLU A 99 -3.83 12.09 -1.76
C GLU A 99 -3.44 10.61 -1.93
N GLU A 100 -2.14 10.36 -2.11
CA GLU A 100 -1.59 9.00 -2.21
C GLU A 100 -1.89 8.19 -0.95
N LEU A 101 -1.64 8.76 0.23
CA LEU A 101 -1.97 8.12 1.51
C LEU A 101 -3.47 7.83 1.63
N ARG A 102 -4.33 8.75 1.19
CA ARG A 102 -5.79 8.57 1.19
C ARG A 102 -6.21 7.40 0.32
N TYR A 103 -5.60 7.30 -0.87
CA TYR A 103 -5.78 6.16 -1.75
C TYR A 103 -5.39 4.86 -1.05
N ILE A 104 -4.19 4.77 -0.47
CA ILE A 104 -3.70 3.58 0.26
C ILE A 104 -4.64 3.24 1.42
N LEU A 105 -5.06 4.24 2.19
CA LEU A 105 -5.93 4.10 3.35
C LEU A 105 -7.29 3.49 2.98
N SER A 106 -7.86 3.84 1.83
CA SER A 106 -9.12 3.27 1.33
C SER A 106 -9.02 1.75 1.10
N PHE A 107 -7.86 1.26 0.64
CA PHE A 107 -7.60 -0.18 0.50
C PHE A 107 -7.38 -0.85 1.84
N ALA A 108 -6.59 -0.22 2.71
CA ALA A 108 -6.32 -0.76 4.04
C ALA A 108 -7.63 -0.96 4.80
N VAL A 109 -8.55 0.02 4.77
CA VAL A 109 -9.89 -0.08 5.34
C VAL A 109 -10.68 -1.26 4.76
N SER A 110 -10.64 -1.42 3.43
CA SER A 110 -11.38 -2.49 2.75
C SER A 110 -10.95 -3.91 3.16
N ASP A 111 -9.74 -4.05 3.68
CA ASP A 111 -9.12 -5.31 4.11
C ASP A 111 -9.23 -5.56 5.63
N VAL A 112 -9.83 -4.65 6.39
CA VAL A 112 -10.09 -4.82 7.84
C VAL A 112 -11.53 -5.28 8.10
N SER A 113 -11.70 -6.14 9.10
CA SER A 113 -13.04 -6.52 9.59
C SER A 113 -13.75 -5.34 10.23
N GLY A 114 -15.02 -5.09 9.91
CA GLY A 114 -15.77 -3.92 10.39
C GLY A 114 -15.61 -2.68 9.50
N LYS A 115 -15.13 -2.86 8.26
CA LYS A 115 -14.92 -1.81 7.25
C LYS A 115 -16.14 -0.90 7.01
N GLU A 116 -17.35 -1.41 7.23
CA GLU A 116 -18.60 -0.66 7.07
C GLU A 116 -18.74 0.54 8.02
N ARG A 117 -17.89 0.63 9.04
CA ARG A 117 -17.87 1.73 10.01
C ARG A 117 -16.90 2.84 9.66
N PHE A 118 -16.04 2.62 8.67
CA PHE A 118 -15.01 3.57 8.30
C PHE A 118 -15.44 4.38 7.08
N PHE A 119 -15.17 5.67 7.15
CA PHE A 119 -15.41 6.63 6.08
C PHE A 119 -14.11 7.36 5.81
N VAL A 120 -13.45 7.06 4.69
CA VAL A 120 -12.29 7.83 4.24
C VAL A 120 -12.81 9.07 3.52
N LEU A 121 -12.45 10.26 4.02
CA LEU A 121 -13.00 11.53 3.59
C LEU A 121 -12.02 12.29 2.72
N ASP A 122 -12.56 12.97 1.71
CA ASP A 122 -11.76 13.80 0.80
C ASP A 122 -11.45 15.18 1.36
N GLU A 123 -12.34 15.69 2.20
CA GLU A 123 -12.25 17.00 2.83
C GLU A 123 -12.07 16.86 4.34
N LYS A 124 -11.34 17.80 4.93
CA LYS A 124 -11.07 17.81 6.36
C LYS A 124 -12.35 18.16 7.13
N PRO A 125 -12.84 17.28 8.03
CA PRO A 125 -14.00 17.59 8.85
C PRO A 125 -13.71 18.69 9.88
N GLU A 126 -14.75 19.43 10.24
CA GLU A 126 -14.76 20.24 11.46
C GLU A 126 -15.01 19.37 12.70
N GLY A 127 -14.39 19.71 13.83
CA GLY A 127 -14.58 19.04 15.11
C GLY A 127 -13.29 18.54 15.76
N GLU A 128 -13.45 17.83 16.87
CA GLU A 128 -12.36 17.17 17.57
C GLU A 128 -11.89 15.93 16.81
N TYR A 129 -10.59 15.74 16.78
CA TYR A 129 -9.95 14.59 16.15
C TYR A 129 -8.78 14.13 16.99
N GLU A 130 -8.44 12.85 16.84
CA GLU A 130 -7.18 12.30 17.29
C GLU A 130 -6.24 12.19 16.09
N LYS A 131 -5.00 12.67 16.23
CA LYS A 131 -3.97 12.48 15.21
C LYS A 131 -3.20 11.19 15.50
N ILE A 132 -3.20 10.29 14.55
CA ILE A 132 -2.40 9.06 14.58
C ILE A 132 -1.28 9.19 13.55
N VAL A 133 -0.06 8.91 13.98
CA VAL A 133 1.11 8.85 13.10
C VAL A 133 1.44 7.38 12.86
N ILE A 134 1.47 6.98 11.59
CA ILE A 134 1.81 5.63 11.16
C ILE A 134 3.04 5.74 10.27
N LEU A 135 4.17 5.21 10.75
CA LEU A 135 5.49 5.49 10.20
C LEU A 135 5.76 7.01 10.21
N ASP A 136 5.83 7.63 9.03
CA ASP A 136 6.01 9.06 8.80
C ASP A 136 4.72 9.76 8.32
N LYS A 137 3.60 9.03 8.27
CA LYS A 137 2.34 9.48 7.70
C LYS A 137 1.32 9.88 8.76
N GLU A 138 0.66 11.02 8.56
CA GLU A 138 -0.34 11.55 9.50
C GLU A 138 -1.78 11.20 9.05
N ILE A 139 -2.55 10.65 9.98
CA ILE A 139 -3.97 10.31 9.78
C ILE A 139 -4.77 10.94 10.91
N PHE A 140 -5.85 11.62 10.53
CA PHE A 140 -6.77 12.28 11.43
C PHE A 140 -8.01 11.40 11.60
N VAL A 141 -8.31 11.05 12.84
CA VAL A 141 -9.42 10.16 13.20
C VAL A 141 -10.49 10.97 13.93
N TYR A 142 -11.67 11.03 13.33
CA TYR A 142 -12.84 11.70 13.85
C TYR A 142 -13.91 10.66 14.21
N ILE A 143 -14.64 10.91 15.29
CA ILE A 143 -15.68 10.03 15.85
C ILE A 143 -17.04 10.74 15.74
#